data_AF-A0A1J5RAR2-F1
#
_entry.id   AF-A0A1J5RAR2-F1
#
_cell.length_a   1.000
_cell.length_b   1.000
_cell.length_c   1.000
_cell.angle_alpha   90.00
_cell.angle_beta   90.00
_cell.angle_gamma   90.00
#
_symmetry.space_group_name_H-M   'P 1'
#
loop_
_entity.id
_entity.type
_entity.pdbx_description
1 polymer ?
#
loop_
_entity_poly.entity_id
_entity_poly.type
_entity_poly.pdbx_seq_one_letter_code
_entity_poly.pdbx_strand_id
1 'polypeptide(L)'
;MFQDSKTLAQGVLAGQRRAMARAITLIESTRPDHRAAADALLEALLPHTGRSVRVGISGVPGVGKSTFIESFGLHVIGQGHRMAVLAVDPSSPRSGGSILGDKTRMEELSRDERAFIRPSPSGCTLGGVARRTREAMLVCEAAGFDVIVVETVGVGQSETAVADMVDMFLLLLVPGGGDELQGIKKGIVEIADAIVVNKADGDLAAAAMRAARDYQNALHLLRPASSHWTVPVLRTSAATRMGIDTVWETVETYRRVMGEAGEIAARRTRQAQAWMWSEVAENLMARFRADPSVQAALAPTEARVAAGAMTPTAAAQFLLQALLDSAGVPR
;
A
#
# COMPACT_ATOMS: atom_id res chain seq x y z
N MET A 1 26.81 -4.55 -12.96
CA MET A 1 26.25 -5.88 -13.28
C MET A 1 25.47 -6.33 -12.05
N PHE A 2 24.13 -6.36 -12.09
CA PHE A 2 23.39 -6.95 -10.98
C PHE A 2 23.81 -8.42 -10.85
N GLN A 3 23.95 -8.92 -9.61
CA GLN A 3 24.23 -10.32 -9.36
C GLN A 3 23.21 -11.19 -10.10
N ASP A 4 23.59 -12.43 -10.42
CA ASP A 4 22.64 -13.48 -10.81
C ASP A 4 21.41 -13.43 -9.89
N SER A 5 20.21 -13.29 -10.46
CA SER A 5 18.95 -13.20 -9.73
C SER A 5 18.80 -14.37 -8.74
N LYS A 6 19.38 -15.53 -9.04
CA LYS A 6 19.41 -16.68 -8.11
C LYS A 6 20.22 -16.40 -6.84
N THR A 7 21.43 -15.87 -6.97
CA THR A 7 22.26 -15.49 -5.83
C THR A 7 21.58 -14.41 -4.98
N LEU A 8 20.92 -13.45 -5.64
CA LEU A 8 20.17 -12.42 -4.94
C LEU A 8 18.95 -13.00 -4.20
N ALA A 9 18.22 -13.93 -4.83
CA ALA A 9 17.09 -14.64 -4.21
C ALA A 9 17.56 -15.43 -2.97
N GLN A 10 18.66 -16.18 -3.07
CA GLN A 10 19.24 -16.90 -1.93
C GLN A 10 19.59 -15.98 -0.76
N GLY A 11 20.17 -14.81 -1.05
CA GLY A 11 20.45 -13.81 -0.03
C GLY A 11 19.18 -13.27 0.65
N VAL A 12 18.10 -13.04 -0.12
CA VAL A 12 16.79 -12.64 0.41
C VAL A 12 16.22 -13.75 1.31
N LEU A 13 16.19 -15.00 0.84
CA LEU A 13 15.68 -16.15 1.59
C LEU A 13 16.48 -16.42 2.88
N ALA A 14 17.77 -16.08 2.89
CA ALA A 14 18.62 -16.11 4.07
C ALA A 14 18.42 -14.91 5.02
N GLY A 15 17.44 -14.04 4.75
CA GLY A 15 17.12 -12.87 5.57
C GLY A 15 18.16 -11.75 5.52
N GLN A 16 19.05 -11.72 4.51
CA GLN A 16 20.14 -10.75 4.45
C GLN A 16 19.62 -9.36 4.05
N ARG A 17 19.67 -8.39 4.98
CA ARG A 17 19.17 -7.03 4.77
C ARG A 17 19.75 -6.34 3.53
N ARG A 18 21.04 -6.57 3.23
CA ARG A 18 21.69 -6.02 2.02
C ARG A 18 21.12 -6.63 0.74
N ALA A 19 20.83 -7.94 0.74
CA ALA A 19 20.20 -8.60 -0.39
C ALA A 19 18.78 -8.08 -0.60
N MET A 20 18.00 -7.93 0.48
CA MET A 20 16.66 -7.32 0.41
C MET A 20 16.67 -5.91 -0.18
N ALA A 21 17.56 -5.04 0.31
CA ALA A 21 17.67 -3.67 -0.19
C ALA A 21 18.01 -3.63 -1.70
N ARG A 22 18.90 -4.52 -2.14
CA ARG A 22 19.28 -4.65 -3.56
C ARG A 22 18.17 -5.25 -4.43
N ALA A 23 17.44 -6.22 -3.90
CA ALA A 23 16.25 -6.80 -4.55
C ALA A 23 15.19 -5.72 -4.76
N ILE A 24 14.85 -4.96 -3.73
CA ILE A 24 13.87 -3.86 -3.81
C ILE A 24 14.37 -2.78 -4.78
N THR A 25 15.66 -2.43 -4.76
CA THR A 25 16.22 -1.46 -5.73
C THR A 25 16.13 -1.95 -7.18
N LEU A 26 16.32 -3.25 -7.41
CA LEU A 26 16.18 -3.86 -8.74
C LEU A 26 14.73 -3.77 -9.23
N ILE A 27 13.77 -4.11 -8.36
CA ILE A 27 12.32 -4.06 -8.59
C ILE A 27 11.84 -2.64 -8.88
N GLU A 28 12.31 -1.65 -8.12
CA GLU A 28 11.93 -0.25 -8.29
C GLU A 28 12.55 0.39 -9.55
N SER A 29 13.48 -0.29 -10.24
CA SER A 29 14.17 0.28 -11.38
C SER A 29 13.27 0.42 -12.60
N THR A 30 13.32 1.59 -13.26
CA THR A 30 12.59 1.84 -14.52
C THR A 30 13.31 1.31 -15.75
N ARG A 31 14.58 0.90 -15.61
CA ARG A 31 15.43 0.52 -16.73
C ARG A 31 14.96 -0.79 -17.37
N PRO A 32 14.83 -0.87 -18.71
CA PRO A 32 14.36 -2.09 -19.37
C PRO A 32 15.21 -3.33 -19.10
N ASP A 33 16.53 -3.18 -19.01
CA ASP A 33 17.48 -4.28 -18.75
C ASP A 33 17.36 -4.88 -17.35
N HIS A 34 16.78 -4.15 -16.40
CA HIS A 34 16.54 -4.64 -15.05
C HIS A 34 15.23 -5.41 -14.90
N ARG A 35 14.24 -5.18 -15.77
CA ARG A 35 12.90 -5.77 -15.64
C ARG A 35 12.93 -7.30 -15.68
N ALA A 36 13.59 -7.87 -16.69
CA ALA A 36 13.70 -9.32 -16.81
C ALA A 36 14.39 -9.97 -15.58
N ALA A 37 15.38 -9.29 -15.01
CA ALA A 37 16.06 -9.76 -13.80
C ALA A 37 15.18 -9.66 -12.55
N ALA A 38 14.34 -8.61 -12.46
CA ALA A 38 13.37 -8.42 -11.38
C ALA A 38 12.25 -9.47 -11.44
N ASP A 39 11.72 -9.75 -12.63
CA ASP A 39 10.68 -10.76 -12.84
C ASP A 39 11.18 -12.15 -12.44
N ALA A 40 12.36 -12.55 -12.92
CA ALA A 40 13.00 -13.81 -12.54
C ALA A 40 13.29 -13.92 -11.03
N LEU A 41 13.65 -12.79 -10.40
CA LEU A 41 13.84 -12.73 -8.95
C LEU A 41 12.50 -12.93 -8.22
N LEU A 42 11.44 -12.24 -8.61
CA LEU A 42 10.12 -12.36 -8.00
C LEU A 42 9.57 -13.79 -8.16
N GLU A 43 9.69 -14.39 -9.33
CA GLU A 43 9.31 -15.79 -9.57
C GLU A 43 10.03 -16.76 -8.62
N ALA A 44 11.32 -16.56 -8.40
CA ALA A 44 12.10 -17.38 -7.47
C ALA A 44 11.68 -17.19 -5.99
N LEU A 45 11.16 -16.02 -5.62
CA LEU A 45 10.73 -15.71 -4.27
C LEU A 45 9.28 -16.11 -3.99
N LEU A 46 8.40 -16.10 -5.00
CA LEU A 46 6.96 -16.37 -4.87
C LEU A 46 6.60 -17.59 -3.99
N PRO A 47 7.25 -18.77 -4.15
CA PRO A 47 6.94 -19.94 -3.32
C PRO A 47 7.15 -19.76 -1.82
N HIS A 48 7.89 -18.73 -1.42
CA HIS A 48 8.23 -18.44 -0.02
C HIS A 48 7.38 -17.31 0.58
N THR A 49 6.45 -16.75 -0.18
CA THR A 49 5.61 -15.59 0.20
C THR A 49 4.27 -15.99 0.82
N GLY A 50 3.47 -15.00 1.24
CA GLY A 50 2.09 -15.19 1.72
C GLY A 50 1.95 -15.68 3.16
N ARG A 51 3.04 -15.95 3.88
CA ARG A 51 3.03 -16.41 5.29
C ARG A 51 3.08 -15.26 6.31
N SER A 52 2.57 -14.09 5.94
CA SER A 52 2.51 -12.90 6.79
C SER A 52 1.07 -12.46 7.06
N VAL A 53 0.88 -11.56 8.03
CA VAL A 53 -0.28 -10.65 8.09
C VAL A 53 0.11 -9.30 7.49
N ARG A 54 -0.72 -8.79 6.58
CA ARG A 54 -0.52 -7.52 5.89
C ARG A 54 -1.50 -6.50 6.46
N VAL A 55 -0.98 -5.42 7.04
CA VAL A 55 -1.77 -4.39 7.74
C VAL A 55 -1.56 -3.05 7.07
N GLY A 56 -2.62 -2.47 6.51
CA GLY A 56 -2.62 -1.10 5.99
C GLY A 56 -2.88 -0.12 7.12
N ILE A 57 -2.15 0.98 7.19
CA ILE A 57 -2.37 2.03 8.19
C ILE A 57 -2.48 3.37 7.50
N SER A 58 -3.63 4.04 7.69
CA SER A 58 -3.87 5.38 7.20
C SER A 58 -4.42 6.29 8.30
N GLY A 59 -4.34 7.59 8.07
CA GLY A 59 -4.91 8.61 8.94
C GLY A 59 -4.45 10.00 8.51
N VAL A 60 -5.18 11.01 8.96
CA VAL A 60 -4.90 12.41 8.59
C VAL A 60 -3.50 12.86 9.07
N PRO A 61 -2.86 13.82 8.38
CA PRO A 61 -1.62 14.41 8.87
C PRO A 61 -1.76 14.90 10.33
N GLY A 62 -0.76 14.60 11.17
CA GLY A 62 -0.79 14.97 12.58
C GLY A 62 -1.51 13.99 13.51
N VAL A 63 -2.10 12.90 12.98
CA VAL A 63 -2.76 11.86 13.79
C VAL A 63 -1.82 11.10 14.73
N GLY A 64 -0.51 11.19 14.49
CA GLY A 64 0.50 10.44 15.23
C GLY A 64 0.76 9.05 14.64
N LYS A 65 0.54 8.87 13.33
CA LYS A 65 0.74 7.59 12.61
C LYS A 65 2.16 7.03 12.76
N SER A 66 3.20 7.83 12.55
CA SER A 66 4.58 7.34 12.69
C SER A 66 4.90 6.93 14.13
N THR A 67 4.47 7.72 15.13
CA THR A 67 4.58 7.36 16.55
C THR A 67 3.79 6.10 16.88
N PHE A 68 2.60 5.94 16.28
CA PHE A 68 1.80 4.73 16.44
C PHE A 68 2.52 3.51 15.86
N ILE A 69 3.04 3.60 14.64
CA ILE A 69 3.76 2.48 13.98
C ILE A 69 5.03 2.12 14.74
N GLU A 70 5.75 3.09 15.29
CA GLU A 70 6.91 2.82 16.15
C GLU A 70 6.50 2.04 17.41
N SER A 71 5.56 2.56 18.19
CA SER A 71 5.08 1.90 19.41
C SER A 71 4.47 0.53 19.14
N PHE A 72 3.67 0.41 18.07
CA PHE A 72 3.07 -0.84 17.61
C PHE A 72 4.15 -1.83 17.16
N GLY A 73 5.10 -1.40 16.33
CA GLY A 73 6.18 -2.26 15.83
C GLY A 73 7.08 -2.77 16.94
N LEU A 74 7.42 -1.94 17.93
CA LEU A 74 8.20 -2.36 19.11
C LEU A 74 7.44 -3.38 19.94
N HIS A 75 6.12 -3.22 20.12
CA HIS A 75 5.29 -4.20 20.81
C HIS A 75 5.27 -5.54 20.06
N VAL A 76 4.97 -5.51 18.75
CA VAL A 76 4.92 -6.70 17.88
C VAL A 76 6.25 -7.46 17.87
N ILE A 77 7.36 -6.75 17.76
CA ILE A 77 8.70 -7.33 17.82
C ILE A 77 9.01 -7.88 19.22
N GLY A 78 8.50 -7.24 20.27
CA GLY A 78 8.55 -7.74 21.65
C GLY A 78 7.86 -9.09 21.84
N GLN A 79 6.83 -9.39 21.03
CA GLN A 79 6.16 -10.69 20.98
C GLN A 79 6.90 -11.75 20.13
N GLY A 80 8.07 -11.41 19.57
CA GLY A 80 8.91 -12.34 18.81
C GLY A 80 8.71 -12.29 17.29
N HIS A 81 7.88 -11.40 16.77
CA HIS A 81 7.65 -11.24 15.33
C HIS A 81 8.77 -10.45 14.64
N ARG A 82 8.81 -10.54 13.30
CA ARG A 82 9.65 -9.74 12.42
C ARG A 82 8.76 -8.86 11.56
N MET A 83 8.91 -7.55 11.71
CA MET A 83 8.01 -6.58 11.09
C MET A 83 8.68 -5.76 10.00
N ALA A 84 8.05 -5.66 8.83
CA ALA A 84 8.44 -4.72 7.78
C ALA A 84 7.45 -3.55 7.71
N VAL A 85 7.93 -2.33 7.47
CA VAL A 85 7.13 -1.12 7.26
C VAL A 85 7.45 -0.57 5.88
N LEU A 86 6.44 -0.50 5.02
CA LEU A 86 6.53 0.01 3.65
C LEU A 86 5.65 1.26 3.50
N ALA A 87 6.20 2.35 3.01
CA ALA A 87 5.44 3.58 2.79
C ALA A 87 4.92 3.69 1.35
N VAL A 88 3.74 4.29 1.19
CA VAL A 88 3.11 4.63 -0.11
C VAL A 88 2.84 6.14 -0.15
N ASP A 89 3.64 6.86 -0.93
CA ASP A 89 3.52 8.31 -1.14
C ASP A 89 3.35 8.66 -2.63
N PRO A 90 2.13 9.03 -3.08
CA PRO A 90 1.91 9.46 -4.46
C PRO A 90 2.47 10.84 -4.78
N SER A 91 2.87 11.65 -3.79
CA SER A 91 3.32 13.04 -3.96
C SER A 91 4.80 13.17 -4.40
N SER A 92 5.47 12.03 -4.59
CA SER A 92 6.90 11.93 -4.92
C SER A 92 7.35 12.13 -6.40
N PRO A 93 6.60 12.74 -7.37
CA PRO A 93 7.21 13.08 -8.66
C PRO A 93 8.31 14.15 -8.56
N ARG A 94 8.22 15.09 -7.60
CA ARG A 94 9.13 16.25 -7.51
C ARG A 94 10.34 16.08 -6.59
N SER A 95 10.27 15.20 -5.60
CA SER A 95 11.30 15.08 -4.54
C SER A 95 12.35 14.00 -4.78
N GLY A 96 12.22 13.18 -5.84
CA GLY A 96 13.18 12.08 -6.09
C GLY A 96 13.14 10.96 -5.04
N GLY A 97 12.09 10.91 -4.22
CA GLY A 97 11.90 9.96 -3.11
C GLY A 97 12.40 10.48 -1.78
N SER A 98 11.69 10.11 -0.71
CA SER A 98 12.15 10.36 0.66
C SER A 98 13.27 9.40 1.01
N ILE A 99 14.53 9.80 0.80
CA ILE A 99 15.70 8.99 1.18
C ILE A 99 15.85 8.92 2.71
N LEU A 100 15.39 9.93 3.45
CA LEU A 100 15.72 10.14 4.87
C LEU A 100 14.52 10.43 5.79
N GLY A 101 13.38 10.90 5.28
CA GLY A 101 12.33 11.53 6.10
C GLY A 101 11.50 10.59 6.97
N ASP A 102 11.46 9.28 6.65
CA ASP A 102 10.66 8.31 7.40
C ASP A 102 11.48 7.56 8.46
N LYS A 103 12.80 7.39 8.26
CA LYS A 103 13.67 6.75 9.25
C LYS A 103 13.88 7.62 10.50
N THR A 104 13.84 8.93 10.36
CA THR A 104 13.96 9.86 11.50
C THR A 104 12.69 9.93 12.35
N ARG A 105 11.56 9.37 11.90
CA ARG A 105 10.28 9.38 12.63
C ARG A 105 10.01 8.08 13.41
N MET A 106 10.84 7.06 13.22
CA MET A 106 10.74 5.73 13.85
C MET A 106 12.14 5.29 14.31
N GLU A 107 12.77 6.09 15.18
CA GLU A 107 14.16 5.92 15.58
C GLU A 107 14.43 4.59 16.28
N GLU A 108 13.61 4.20 17.26
CA GLU A 108 13.82 2.98 18.04
C GLU A 108 13.58 1.75 17.15
N LEU A 109 12.47 1.74 16.42
CA LEU A 109 12.11 0.64 15.54
C LEU A 109 13.15 0.44 14.44
N SER A 110 13.72 1.52 13.88
CA SER A 110 14.73 1.43 12.81
C SER A 110 16.04 0.76 13.24
N ARG A 111 16.32 0.70 14.55
CA ARG A 111 17.53 0.09 15.13
C ARG A 111 17.38 -1.40 15.39
N ASP A 112 16.17 -1.93 15.50
CA ASP A 112 15.96 -3.36 15.74
C ASP A 112 16.19 -4.17 14.44
N GLU A 113 17.01 -5.22 14.52
CA GLU A 113 17.33 -6.06 13.37
C GLU A 113 16.13 -6.87 12.85
N ARG A 114 15.11 -7.07 13.70
CA ARG A 114 13.83 -7.72 13.36
C ARG A 114 12.85 -6.76 12.67
N ALA A 115 13.17 -5.47 12.60
CA ALA A 115 12.40 -4.45 11.89
C ALA A 115 13.05 -4.09 10.54
N PHE A 116 12.27 -3.92 9.47
CA PHE A 116 12.76 -3.40 8.19
C PHE A 116 11.87 -2.26 7.68
N ILE A 117 12.43 -1.05 7.56
CA ILE A 117 11.69 0.14 7.13
C ILE A 117 12.14 0.56 5.73
N ARG A 118 11.20 0.62 4.80
CA ARG A 118 11.41 1.07 3.41
C ARG A 118 10.53 2.30 3.13
N PRO A 119 11.14 3.48 2.91
CA PRO A 119 10.43 4.66 2.43
C PRO A 119 9.79 4.44 1.06
N SER A 120 8.81 5.28 0.70
CA SER A 120 8.09 5.18 -0.56
C SER A 120 9.04 5.25 -1.78
N PRO A 121 8.80 4.46 -2.83
CA PRO A 121 9.56 4.54 -4.07
C PRO A 121 9.37 5.89 -4.77
N SER A 122 10.41 6.36 -5.44
CA SER A 122 10.43 7.67 -6.11
C SER A 122 9.80 7.67 -7.50
N GLY A 123 9.31 8.85 -7.93
CA GLY A 123 9.18 9.20 -9.35
C GLY A 123 8.14 8.42 -10.14
N CYS A 124 7.03 8.02 -9.51
CA CYS A 124 5.98 7.24 -10.17
C CYS A 124 4.59 7.84 -9.93
N THR A 125 3.68 7.52 -10.85
CA THR A 125 2.24 7.65 -10.62
C THR A 125 1.83 6.78 -9.44
N LEU A 126 0.66 7.04 -8.85
CA LEU A 126 0.12 6.23 -7.75
C LEU A 126 0.12 4.72 -8.10
N GLY A 127 -0.22 4.35 -9.34
CA GLY A 127 -0.18 2.97 -9.84
C GLY A 127 1.22 2.35 -9.76
N GLY A 128 2.24 3.06 -10.25
CA GLY A 128 3.64 2.59 -10.18
C GLY A 128 4.20 2.49 -8.76
N VAL A 129 3.81 3.40 -7.86
CA VAL A 129 4.16 3.31 -6.43
C VAL A 129 3.52 2.08 -5.80
N ALA A 130 2.21 1.90 -6.00
CA ALA A 130 1.48 0.76 -5.47
C ALA A 130 2.07 -0.57 -5.97
N ARG A 131 2.36 -0.68 -7.27
CA ARG A 131 3.02 -1.85 -7.87
C ARG A 131 4.30 -2.21 -7.13
N ARG A 132 5.24 -1.26 -7.01
CA ARG A 132 6.55 -1.50 -6.39
C ARG A 132 6.44 -1.86 -4.92
N THR A 133 5.48 -1.26 -4.21
CA THR A 133 5.22 -1.62 -2.80
C THR A 133 4.74 -3.06 -2.68
N ARG A 134 3.89 -3.55 -3.59
CA ARG A 134 3.45 -4.96 -3.60
C ARG A 134 4.62 -5.92 -3.86
N GLU A 135 5.46 -5.61 -4.84
CA GLU A 135 6.64 -6.43 -5.15
C GLU A 135 7.66 -6.41 -3.99
N ALA A 136 7.85 -5.26 -3.34
CA ALA A 136 8.68 -5.15 -2.13
C ALA A 136 8.11 -5.95 -0.95
N MET A 137 6.78 -6.00 -0.79
CA MET A 137 6.11 -6.83 0.20
C MET A 137 6.44 -8.32 -0.02
N LEU A 138 6.44 -8.81 -1.26
CA LEU A 138 6.85 -10.19 -1.57
C LEU A 138 8.31 -10.47 -1.16
N VAL A 139 9.22 -9.52 -1.37
CA VAL A 139 10.62 -9.63 -0.91
C VAL A 139 10.69 -9.73 0.62
N CYS A 140 9.92 -8.91 1.35
CA CYS A 140 9.87 -8.97 2.81
C CYS A 140 9.31 -10.30 3.32
N GLU A 141 8.21 -10.78 2.74
CA GLU A 141 7.64 -12.08 3.11
C GLU A 141 8.63 -13.23 2.87
N ALA A 142 9.29 -13.24 1.71
CA ALA A 142 10.29 -14.26 1.38
C ALA A 142 11.53 -14.19 2.30
N ALA A 143 11.88 -13.02 2.82
CA ALA A 143 12.93 -12.84 3.81
C ALA A 143 12.54 -13.25 5.24
N GLY A 144 11.32 -13.75 5.44
CA GLY A 144 10.81 -14.25 6.71
C GLY A 144 10.26 -13.16 7.63
N PHE A 145 9.79 -12.03 7.08
CA PHE A 145 8.95 -11.09 7.82
C PHE A 145 7.50 -11.60 7.82
N ASP A 146 6.94 -11.76 9.01
CA ASP A 146 5.61 -12.32 9.24
C ASP A 146 4.56 -11.25 9.55
N VAL A 147 4.97 -10.00 9.73
CA VAL A 147 4.10 -8.82 9.82
C VAL A 147 4.56 -7.77 8.82
N ILE A 148 3.69 -7.40 7.87
CA ILE A 148 3.96 -6.34 6.90
C ILE A 148 2.99 -5.19 7.13
N VAL A 149 3.51 -4.04 7.52
CA VAL A 149 2.74 -2.80 7.61
C VAL A 149 2.95 -1.99 6.34
N VAL A 150 1.85 -1.54 5.73
CA VAL A 150 1.87 -0.60 4.62
C VAL A 150 1.23 0.70 5.08
N GLU A 151 2.00 1.79 5.15
CA GLU A 151 1.48 3.09 5.55
C GLU A 151 1.21 4.01 4.36
N THR A 152 0.13 4.78 4.42
CA THR A 152 -0.05 5.93 3.53
C THR A 152 0.82 7.09 4.00
N VAL A 153 1.35 7.87 3.07
CA VAL A 153 2.07 9.12 3.38
C VAL A 153 1.41 10.26 2.61
N GLY A 154 1.21 11.39 3.30
CA GLY A 154 0.72 12.63 2.70
C GLY A 154 -0.80 12.74 2.54
N VAL A 155 -1.21 13.69 1.70
CA VAL A 155 -2.61 13.96 1.31
C VAL A 155 -2.85 13.37 -0.08
N GLY A 156 -3.76 12.40 -0.22
CA GLY A 156 -3.93 11.67 -1.47
C GLY A 156 -5.17 10.77 -1.52
N GLN A 157 -5.25 9.94 -2.56
CA GLN A 157 -6.18 8.82 -2.72
C GLN A 157 -5.41 7.49 -2.60
N SER A 158 -4.39 7.44 -1.72
CA SER A 158 -3.55 6.26 -1.52
C SER A 158 -4.22 5.22 -0.61
N GLU A 159 -5.28 5.59 0.10
CA GLU A 159 -6.00 4.72 1.04
C GLU A 159 -6.59 3.50 0.36
N THR A 160 -7.29 3.68 -0.76
CA THR A 160 -7.85 2.56 -1.54
C THR A 160 -6.74 1.66 -2.09
N ALA A 161 -5.66 2.25 -2.61
CA ALA A 161 -4.53 1.47 -3.12
C ALA A 161 -3.87 0.62 -2.01
N VAL A 162 -3.73 1.17 -0.80
CA VAL A 162 -3.21 0.43 0.36
C VAL A 162 -4.21 -0.64 0.82
N ALA A 163 -5.50 -0.34 0.93
CA ALA A 163 -6.53 -1.31 1.28
C ALA A 163 -6.57 -2.49 0.28
N ASP A 164 -6.37 -2.21 -1.01
CA ASP A 164 -6.31 -3.20 -2.08
C ASP A 164 -5.02 -4.04 -2.09
N MET A 165 -4.13 -3.89 -1.10
CA MET A 165 -2.92 -4.73 -0.97
C MET A 165 -2.64 -5.33 0.39
N VAL A 166 -3.52 -5.10 1.35
CA VAL A 166 -3.38 -5.61 2.72
C VAL A 166 -4.51 -6.56 3.07
N ASP A 167 -4.32 -7.32 4.13
CA ASP A 167 -5.35 -8.19 4.67
C ASP A 167 -6.31 -7.39 5.55
N MET A 168 -5.78 -6.46 6.35
CA MET A 168 -6.54 -5.65 7.29
C MET A 168 -6.17 -4.17 7.13
N PHE A 169 -7.15 -3.28 7.05
CA PHE A 169 -6.94 -1.83 6.98
C PHE A 169 -7.32 -1.13 8.29
N LEU A 170 -6.34 -0.48 8.93
CA LEU A 170 -6.49 0.30 10.16
C LEU A 170 -6.59 1.79 9.83
N LEU A 171 -7.66 2.43 10.30
CA LEU A 171 -7.86 3.87 10.19
C LEU A 171 -7.58 4.57 11.52
N LEU A 172 -6.52 5.36 11.57
CA LEU A 172 -6.16 6.18 12.73
C LEU A 172 -6.90 7.52 12.71
N LEU A 173 -7.50 7.88 13.85
CA LEU A 173 -8.24 9.12 14.08
C LEU A 173 -7.66 9.94 15.23
N VAL A 174 -7.88 11.26 15.22
CA VAL A 174 -7.55 12.17 16.33
C VAL A 174 -8.83 12.49 17.11
N PRO A 175 -8.78 12.66 18.45
CA PRO A 175 -9.93 13.10 19.21
C PRO A 175 -10.23 14.59 19.02
N GLY A 176 -11.51 14.95 18.84
CA GLY A 176 -11.97 16.33 19.03
C GLY A 176 -11.75 17.27 17.84
N GLY A 177 -11.57 16.75 16.64
CA GLY A 177 -11.48 17.48 15.38
C GLY A 177 -12.76 18.19 14.94
N GLY A 178 -13.93 17.88 15.54
CA GLY A 178 -15.22 18.45 15.15
C GLY A 178 -15.70 17.97 13.78
N ASP A 179 -17.00 17.71 13.62
CA ASP A 179 -17.62 17.17 12.40
C ASP A 179 -16.79 16.08 11.67
N GLU A 180 -16.13 15.21 12.45
CA GLU A 180 -15.15 14.23 11.95
C GLU A 180 -15.79 13.22 10.98
N LEU A 181 -17.10 13.00 11.12
CA LEU A 181 -17.92 12.24 10.17
C LEU A 181 -18.07 12.93 8.80
N GLN A 182 -18.02 14.27 8.72
CA GLN A 182 -18.00 15.00 7.46
C GLN A 182 -16.58 15.13 6.87
N GLY A 183 -15.55 15.22 7.72
CA GLY A 183 -14.15 15.39 7.29
C GLY A 183 -13.47 14.10 6.81
N ILE A 184 -13.87 12.94 7.36
CA ILE A 184 -13.46 11.67 6.78
C ILE A 184 -14.35 11.39 5.57
N LYS A 185 -13.73 11.30 4.39
CA LYS A 185 -14.43 10.88 3.18
C LYS A 185 -15.20 9.60 3.51
N LYS A 186 -16.53 9.62 3.36
CA LYS A 186 -17.43 8.48 3.58
C LYS A 186 -16.84 7.14 3.10
N GLY A 187 -16.14 7.14 1.96
CA GLY A 187 -15.49 5.95 1.41
C GLY A 187 -14.29 5.38 2.19
N ILE A 188 -13.58 6.14 3.04
CA ILE A 188 -12.43 5.61 3.80
C ILE A 188 -12.90 4.83 5.04
N VAL A 189 -13.99 5.27 5.69
CA VAL A 189 -14.57 4.51 6.82
C VAL A 189 -15.11 3.16 6.33
N GLU A 190 -15.69 3.13 5.13
CA GLU A 190 -16.26 1.92 4.53
C GLU A 190 -15.21 0.83 4.22
N ILE A 191 -13.94 1.20 4.03
CA ILE A 191 -12.85 0.25 3.78
C ILE A 191 -12.06 -0.13 5.04
N ALA A 192 -12.38 0.45 6.21
CA ALA A 192 -11.67 0.18 7.45
C ALA A 192 -12.11 -1.16 8.09
N ASP A 193 -11.16 -2.03 8.36
CA ASP A 193 -11.38 -3.27 9.12
C ASP A 193 -11.28 -3.01 10.64
N ALA A 194 -10.61 -1.93 11.07
CA ALA A 194 -10.71 -1.37 12.42
C ALA A 194 -10.43 0.14 12.43
N ILE A 195 -11.03 0.84 13.39
CA ILE A 195 -10.80 2.26 13.64
C ILE A 195 -10.04 2.42 14.95
N VAL A 196 -9.01 3.26 14.96
CA VAL A 196 -8.16 3.48 16.12
C VAL A 196 -8.12 4.97 16.44
N VAL A 197 -8.81 5.38 17.50
CA VAL A 197 -8.78 6.75 18.01
C VAL A 197 -7.52 6.92 18.85
N ASN A 198 -6.49 7.54 18.26
CA ASN A 198 -5.20 7.78 18.91
C ASN A 198 -5.26 9.00 19.85
N LYS A 199 -4.17 9.31 20.57
CA LYS A 199 -4.05 10.43 21.52
C LYS A 199 -5.15 10.41 22.60
N ALA A 200 -5.57 9.22 23.02
CA ALA A 200 -6.61 9.02 24.03
C ALA A 200 -6.06 9.19 25.47
N ASP A 201 -5.25 10.21 25.70
CA ASP A 201 -4.54 10.50 26.94
C ASP A 201 -4.66 11.97 27.33
N GLY A 202 -4.31 12.29 28.58
CA GLY A 202 -4.38 13.65 29.13
C GLY A 202 -5.75 14.31 28.92
N ASP A 203 -5.73 15.57 28.48
CA ASP A 203 -6.94 16.38 28.25
C ASP A 203 -7.80 15.85 27.09
N LEU A 204 -7.23 15.04 26.20
CA LEU A 204 -7.93 14.48 25.03
C LEU A 204 -8.63 13.15 25.34
N ALA A 205 -8.39 12.53 26.50
CA ALA A 205 -8.97 11.23 26.84
C ALA A 205 -10.52 11.22 26.80
N ALA A 206 -11.16 12.28 27.30
CA ALA A 206 -12.61 12.40 27.28
C ALA A 206 -13.17 12.61 25.86
N ALA A 207 -12.46 13.38 25.03
CA ALA A 207 -12.82 13.56 23.62
C ALA A 207 -12.66 12.25 22.84
N ALA A 208 -11.61 11.47 23.13
CA ALA A 208 -11.34 10.20 22.46
C ALA A 208 -12.42 9.17 22.77
N MET A 209 -12.92 9.16 24.02
CA MET A 209 -14.05 8.31 24.40
C MET A 209 -15.34 8.68 23.66
N ARG A 210 -15.62 9.97 23.47
CA ARG A 210 -16.79 10.42 22.70
C ARG A 210 -16.67 10.03 21.22
N ALA A 211 -15.55 10.38 20.59
CA ALA A 211 -15.28 10.03 19.19
C ALA A 211 -15.41 8.51 18.95
N ALA A 212 -14.82 7.69 19.83
CA ALA A 212 -14.94 6.24 19.71
C ALA A 212 -16.40 5.76 19.74
N ARG A 213 -17.24 6.31 20.63
CA ARG A 213 -18.68 5.97 20.70
C ARG A 213 -19.43 6.43 19.45
N ASP A 214 -19.12 7.62 18.94
CA ASP A 214 -19.77 8.16 17.75
C ASP A 214 -19.48 7.27 16.52
N TYR A 215 -18.24 6.84 16.33
CA TYR A 215 -17.88 5.89 15.27
C TYR A 215 -18.47 4.50 15.48
N GLN A 216 -18.54 3.99 16.71
CA GLN A 216 -19.20 2.71 17.00
C GLN A 216 -20.67 2.76 16.57
N ASN A 217 -21.38 3.81 16.97
CA ASN A 217 -22.78 4.02 16.61
C ASN A 217 -22.96 4.17 15.09
N ALA A 218 -22.10 4.92 14.42
CA ALA A 218 -22.15 5.11 12.98
C ALA A 218 -21.90 3.80 12.21
N LEU A 219 -20.94 2.98 12.63
CA LEU A 219 -20.63 1.69 12.02
C LEU A 219 -21.82 0.71 12.11
N HIS A 220 -22.61 0.77 13.18
CA HIS A 220 -23.83 -0.04 13.31
C HIS A 220 -24.91 0.30 12.26
N LEU A 221 -24.86 1.50 11.68
CA LEU A 221 -25.78 1.92 10.61
C LEU A 221 -25.28 1.51 9.22
N LEU A 222 -24.01 1.10 9.10
CA LEU A 222 -23.42 0.67 7.84
C LEU A 222 -23.60 -0.83 7.64
N ARG A 223 -23.72 -1.25 6.38
CA ARG A 223 -23.73 -2.68 6.05
C ARG A 223 -22.32 -3.25 6.27
N PRO A 224 -22.16 -4.32 7.08
CA PRO A 224 -20.86 -4.96 7.25
C PRO A 224 -20.30 -5.46 5.91
N ALA A 225 -19.00 -5.26 5.69
CA ALA A 225 -18.32 -5.79 4.52
C ALA A 225 -18.22 -7.33 4.54
N SER A 226 -18.21 -7.92 5.74
CA SER A 226 -18.22 -9.37 5.98
C SER A 226 -19.20 -9.70 7.11
N SER A 227 -19.84 -10.87 7.05
CA SER A 227 -20.64 -11.41 8.15
C SER A 227 -19.78 -12.00 9.28
N HIS A 228 -18.49 -12.22 9.03
CA HIS A 228 -17.55 -12.83 9.97
C HIS A 228 -16.78 -11.78 10.81
N TRP A 229 -16.83 -10.51 10.42
CA TRP A 229 -16.09 -9.45 11.11
C TRP A 229 -16.96 -8.24 11.41
N THR A 230 -16.92 -7.80 12.67
CA THR A 230 -17.49 -6.52 13.10
C THR A 230 -16.35 -5.56 13.33
N VAL A 231 -16.34 -4.42 12.62
CA VAL A 231 -15.28 -3.41 12.69
C VAL A 231 -15.21 -2.83 14.11
N PRO A 232 -14.13 -3.07 14.87
CA PRO A 232 -13.99 -2.51 16.20
C PRO A 232 -13.51 -1.07 16.13
N VAL A 233 -13.91 -0.27 17.12
CA VAL A 233 -13.35 1.06 17.36
C VAL A 233 -12.57 1.04 18.67
N LEU A 234 -11.26 1.19 18.53
CA LEU A 234 -10.28 1.09 19.60
C LEU A 234 -9.80 2.49 20.00
N ARG A 235 -9.24 2.60 21.20
CA ARG A 235 -8.64 3.84 21.70
C ARG A 235 -7.21 3.55 22.10
N THR A 236 -6.29 4.42 21.70
CA THR A 236 -4.86 4.26 22.02
C THR A 236 -4.23 5.59 22.35
N SER A 237 -3.10 5.53 23.04
CA SER A 237 -2.12 6.60 23.05
C SER A 237 -0.79 6.04 22.60
N ALA A 238 -0.41 6.33 21.37
CA ALA A 238 0.88 5.93 20.83
C ALA A 238 2.06 6.44 21.67
N ALA A 239 1.93 7.65 22.26
CA ALA A 239 2.96 8.29 23.05
C ALA A 239 3.19 7.59 24.40
N THR A 240 2.12 7.15 25.07
CA THR A 240 2.21 6.43 26.36
C THR A 240 2.15 4.91 26.20
N ARG A 241 2.05 4.42 24.97
CA ARG A 241 1.88 3.00 24.57
C ARG A 241 0.58 2.34 25.08
N MET A 242 -0.37 3.12 25.58
CA MET A 242 -1.66 2.62 26.04
C MET A 242 -2.49 2.05 24.87
N GLY A 243 -3.01 0.83 25.03
CA GLY A 243 -3.93 0.18 24.09
C GLY A 243 -3.27 -0.36 22.82
N ILE A 244 -1.95 -0.29 22.70
CA ILE A 244 -1.20 -0.84 21.56
C ILE A 244 -1.30 -2.37 21.51
N ASP A 245 -1.23 -3.00 22.67
CA ASP A 245 -1.48 -4.42 22.91
C ASP A 245 -2.88 -4.83 22.39
N THR A 246 -3.92 -4.08 22.77
CA THR A 246 -5.30 -4.35 22.32
C THR A 246 -5.43 -4.23 20.79
N VAL A 247 -4.71 -3.29 20.15
CA VAL A 247 -4.71 -3.22 18.68
C VAL A 247 -4.03 -4.44 18.08
N TRP A 248 -2.91 -4.90 18.64
CA TRP A 248 -2.25 -6.11 18.15
C TRP A 248 -3.12 -7.36 18.31
N GLU A 249 -3.73 -7.56 19.48
CA GLU A 249 -4.68 -8.64 19.73
C GLU A 249 -5.85 -8.63 18.73
N THR A 250 -6.31 -7.43 18.33
CA THR A 250 -7.34 -7.26 17.31
C THR A 250 -6.85 -7.71 15.93
N VAL A 251 -5.61 -7.40 15.55
CA VAL A 251 -4.99 -7.87 14.30
C VAL A 251 -4.87 -9.39 14.29
N GLU A 252 -4.43 -9.99 15.39
CA GLU A 252 -4.33 -11.46 15.52
C GLU A 252 -5.72 -12.11 15.44
N THR A 253 -6.71 -11.52 16.11
CA THR A 253 -8.10 -11.98 16.06
C THR A 253 -8.67 -11.87 14.65
N TYR A 254 -8.43 -10.76 13.95
CA TYR A 254 -8.82 -10.58 12.54
C TYR A 254 -8.22 -11.68 11.67
N ARG A 255 -6.90 -11.87 11.77
CA ARG A 255 -6.16 -12.88 11.00
C ARG A 255 -6.75 -14.28 11.21
N ARG A 256 -7.07 -14.63 12.46
CA ARG A 256 -7.66 -15.92 12.80
C ARG A 256 -9.08 -16.05 12.25
N VAL A 257 -9.99 -15.14 12.59
CA VAL A 257 -11.41 -15.22 12.24
C VAL A 257 -11.62 -15.17 10.72
N MET A 258 -10.98 -14.22 10.05
CA MET A 258 -11.09 -14.06 8.60
C MET A 258 -10.29 -15.14 7.84
N GLY A 259 -9.25 -15.69 8.47
CA GLY A 259 -8.50 -16.83 7.94
C GLY A 259 -9.32 -18.12 7.99
N GLU A 260 -9.94 -18.43 9.12
CA GLU A 260 -10.84 -19.59 9.31
C GLU A 260 -12.05 -19.53 8.37
N ALA A 261 -12.58 -18.33 8.11
CA ALA A 261 -13.65 -18.10 7.13
C ALA A 261 -13.17 -18.20 5.66
N GLY A 262 -11.86 -18.34 5.40
CA GLY A 262 -11.29 -18.37 4.05
C GLY A 262 -11.27 -17.00 3.34
N GLU A 263 -11.70 -15.93 4.01
CA GLU A 263 -11.85 -14.60 3.43
C GLU A 263 -10.52 -13.91 3.14
N ILE A 264 -9.47 -14.16 3.94
CA ILE A 264 -8.12 -13.63 3.67
C ILE A 264 -7.59 -14.19 2.34
N ALA A 265 -7.70 -15.50 2.14
CA ALA A 265 -7.24 -16.14 0.89
C ALA A 265 -8.06 -15.66 -0.32
N ALA A 266 -9.38 -15.52 -0.17
CA ALA A 266 -10.25 -14.98 -1.20
C ALA A 266 -9.93 -13.51 -1.51
N ARG A 267 -9.68 -12.68 -0.49
CA ARG A 267 -9.28 -11.27 -0.62
C ARG A 267 -7.97 -11.17 -1.41
N ARG A 268 -6.93 -11.91 -1.01
CA ARG A 268 -5.64 -11.94 -1.71
C ARG A 268 -5.75 -12.42 -3.16
N THR A 269 -6.63 -13.39 -3.43
CA THR A 269 -6.88 -13.86 -4.81
C THR A 269 -7.49 -12.75 -5.67
N ARG A 270 -8.51 -12.06 -5.15
CA ARG A 270 -9.13 -10.91 -5.85
C ARG A 270 -8.12 -9.78 -6.08
N GLN A 271 -7.30 -9.47 -5.07
CA GLN A 271 -6.23 -8.49 -5.18
C GLN A 271 -5.26 -8.87 -6.31
N ALA A 272 -4.75 -10.11 -6.31
CA ALA A 272 -3.84 -10.59 -7.36
C ALA A 272 -4.45 -10.49 -8.77
N GLN A 273 -5.73 -10.85 -8.94
CA GLN A 273 -6.44 -10.72 -10.21
C GLN A 273 -6.58 -9.25 -10.64
N ALA A 274 -7.00 -8.36 -9.72
CA ALA A 274 -7.13 -6.93 -10.00
C ALA A 274 -5.78 -6.31 -10.39
N TRP A 275 -4.70 -6.79 -9.79
CA TRP A 275 -3.35 -6.33 -10.10
C TRP A 275 -2.88 -6.80 -11.47
N MET A 276 -3.13 -8.06 -11.83
CA MET A 276 -2.85 -8.55 -13.18
C MET A 276 -3.53 -7.67 -14.23
N TRP A 277 -4.80 -7.30 -14.04
CA TRP A 277 -5.51 -6.40 -14.95
C TRP A 277 -4.93 -4.98 -14.97
N SER A 278 -4.46 -4.49 -13.83
CA SER A 278 -3.79 -3.19 -13.73
C SER A 278 -2.47 -3.20 -14.51
N GLU A 279 -1.66 -4.26 -14.38
CA GLU A 279 -0.42 -4.45 -15.15
C GLU A 279 -0.69 -4.55 -16.66
N VAL A 280 -1.75 -5.26 -17.06
CA VAL A 280 -2.15 -5.33 -18.47
C VAL A 280 -2.48 -3.93 -19.00
N ALA A 281 -3.28 -3.16 -18.26
CA ALA A 281 -3.66 -1.79 -18.66
C ALA A 281 -2.44 -0.85 -18.74
N GLU A 282 -1.55 -0.89 -17.75
CA GLU A 282 -0.33 -0.07 -17.72
C GLU A 282 0.61 -0.43 -18.88
N ASN A 283 0.84 -1.72 -19.14
CA ASN A 283 1.70 -2.17 -20.23
C ASN A 283 1.12 -1.84 -21.61
N LEU A 284 -0.20 -2.00 -21.79
CA LEU A 284 -0.89 -1.59 -23.02
C LEU A 284 -0.74 -0.08 -23.25
N MET A 285 -0.96 0.74 -22.22
CA MET A 285 -0.81 2.20 -22.31
C MET A 285 0.64 2.62 -22.59
N ALA A 286 1.61 1.96 -21.95
CA ALA A 286 3.03 2.19 -22.20
C ALA A 286 3.40 1.87 -23.66
N ARG A 287 2.92 0.73 -24.18
CA ARG A 287 3.13 0.33 -25.58
C ARG A 287 2.44 1.30 -26.55
N PHE A 288 1.20 1.69 -26.25
CA PHE A 288 0.44 2.67 -27.05
C PHE A 288 1.18 4.00 -27.15
N ARG A 289 1.71 4.54 -26.05
CA ARG A 289 2.46 5.80 -26.05
C ARG A 289 3.85 5.70 -26.70
N ALA A 290 4.43 4.51 -26.76
CA ALA A 290 5.74 4.27 -27.37
C ALA A 290 5.66 3.98 -28.88
N ASP A 291 4.48 3.70 -29.41
CA ASP A 291 4.29 3.38 -30.82
C ASP A 291 4.51 4.62 -31.71
N PRO A 292 5.38 4.55 -32.75
CA PRO A 292 5.67 5.70 -33.61
C PRO A 292 4.44 6.26 -34.34
N SER A 293 3.51 5.41 -34.77
CA SER A 293 2.30 5.83 -35.47
C SER A 293 1.36 6.60 -34.54
N VAL A 294 1.23 6.13 -33.30
CA VAL A 294 0.48 6.84 -32.26
C VAL A 294 1.16 8.18 -31.93
N GLN A 295 2.48 8.19 -31.72
CA GLN A 295 3.22 9.44 -31.42
C GLN A 295 3.05 10.50 -32.51
N ALA A 296 3.13 10.10 -33.78
CA ALA A 296 2.93 11.01 -34.91
C ALA A 296 1.49 11.56 -34.96
N ALA A 297 0.49 10.76 -34.59
CA ALA A 297 -0.93 11.11 -34.64
C ALA A 297 -1.44 11.86 -33.39
N LEU A 298 -0.75 11.75 -32.24
CA LEU A 298 -1.25 12.18 -30.94
C LEU A 298 -1.51 13.69 -30.85
N ALA A 299 -0.46 14.51 -31.02
CA ALA A 299 -0.57 15.97 -30.86
C ALA A 299 -1.58 16.62 -31.84
N PRO A 300 -1.61 16.25 -33.15
CA PRO A 300 -2.65 16.74 -34.05
C PRO A 300 -4.07 16.34 -33.62
N THR A 301 -4.25 15.13 -33.09
CA THR A 301 -5.56 14.64 -32.64
C THR A 301 -6.02 15.36 -31.38
N GLU A 302 -5.14 15.55 -30.40
CA GLU A 302 -5.44 16.33 -29.18
C GLU A 302 -5.85 17.77 -29.51
N ALA A 303 -5.17 18.42 -30.46
CA ALA A 303 -5.53 19.76 -30.90
C ALA A 303 -6.94 19.82 -31.52
N ARG A 304 -7.34 18.81 -32.29
CA ARG A 304 -8.70 18.72 -32.86
C ARG A 304 -9.77 18.51 -31.80
N VAL A 305 -9.48 17.72 -30.75
CA VAL A 305 -10.38 17.54 -29.60
C VAL A 305 -10.54 18.84 -28.83
N ALA A 306 -9.43 19.51 -28.51
CA ALA A 306 -9.44 20.79 -27.79
C ALA A 306 -10.21 21.89 -28.55
N ALA A 307 -10.14 21.89 -29.88
CA ALA A 307 -10.89 22.80 -30.75
C ALA A 307 -12.36 22.41 -30.98
N GLY A 308 -12.84 21.28 -30.44
CA GLY A 308 -14.19 20.78 -30.67
C GLY A 308 -14.44 20.23 -32.09
N ALA A 309 -13.39 20.08 -32.90
CA ALA A 309 -13.47 19.57 -34.27
C ALA A 309 -13.49 18.02 -34.36
N MET A 310 -13.32 17.35 -33.21
CA MET A 310 -13.40 15.89 -33.08
C MET A 310 -13.87 15.54 -31.67
N THR A 311 -14.74 14.55 -31.53
CA THR A 311 -15.16 14.09 -30.18
C THR A 311 -14.04 13.28 -29.52
N PRO A 312 -13.93 13.29 -28.17
CA PRO A 312 -12.95 12.47 -27.46
C PRO A 312 -13.05 10.97 -27.81
N THR A 313 -14.27 10.45 -27.98
CA THR A 313 -14.51 9.05 -28.36
C THR A 313 -13.96 8.74 -29.74
N ALA A 314 -14.22 9.59 -30.74
CA ALA A 314 -13.70 9.39 -32.09
C ALA A 314 -12.17 9.50 -32.13
N ALA A 315 -11.60 10.46 -31.40
CA ALA A 315 -10.15 10.62 -31.27
C ALA A 315 -9.47 9.39 -30.65
N ALA A 316 -10.06 8.83 -29.59
CA ALA A 316 -9.57 7.61 -28.96
C ALA A 316 -9.59 6.42 -29.94
N GLN A 317 -10.70 6.22 -30.67
CA GLN A 317 -10.80 5.17 -31.70
C GLN A 317 -9.77 5.34 -32.81
N PHE A 318 -9.56 6.58 -33.29
CA PHE A 318 -8.56 6.88 -34.31
C PHE A 318 -7.14 6.52 -33.87
N LEU A 319 -6.75 6.92 -32.66
CA LEU A 319 -5.42 6.61 -32.13
C LEU A 319 -5.25 5.10 -31.85
N LEU A 320 -6.31 4.42 -31.38
CA LEU A 320 -6.30 2.96 -31.22
C LEU A 320 -6.11 2.26 -32.57
N GLN A 321 -6.78 2.72 -33.62
CA GLN A 321 -6.62 2.15 -34.95
C GLN A 321 -5.19 2.33 -35.48
N ALA A 322 -4.58 3.49 -35.25
CA ALA A 322 -3.18 3.74 -35.62
C ALA A 322 -2.20 2.73 -34.99
N LEU A 323 -2.45 2.31 -33.75
CA LEU A 323 -1.69 1.24 -33.09
C LEU A 323 -1.96 -0.14 -33.69
N LEU A 324 -3.21 -0.46 -34.04
CA LEU A 324 -3.56 -1.78 -34.59
C LEU A 324 -3.00 -1.95 -36.01
N ASP A 325 -3.06 -0.90 -36.82
CA ASP A 325 -2.52 -0.89 -38.18
C ASP A 325 -0.99 -1.04 -38.19
N SER A 326 -0.28 -0.44 -37.22
CA SER A 326 1.17 -0.61 -37.07
C SER A 326 1.58 -2.02 -36.63
N ALA A 327 0.74 -2.69 -35.84
CA ALA A 327 0.97 -4.03 -35.34
C ALA A 327 0.67 -5.15 -36.35
N GLY A 328 0.16 -4.80 -37.55
CA GLY A 328 -0.20 -5.79 -38.58
C GLY A 328 -1.37 -6.69 -38.18
N VAL A 329 -2.23 -6.24 -37.26
CA VAL A 329 -3.44 -6.97 -36.88
C VAL A 329 -4.50 -6.73 -37.97
N PRO A 330 -4.87 -7.73 -38.78
CA PRO A 330 -5.87 -7.54 -39.83
C PRO A 330 -7.25 -7.25 -39.21
N ARG A 331 -8.03 -6.45 -39.94
CA ARG A 331 -9.37 -5.94 -39.57
C ARG A 331 -10.36 -7.04 -39.23
#